data_AF-A0A090WM75-F1
#
_entry.id   AF-A0A090WM75-F1
#
_cell.length_a   1.000
_cell.length_b   1.000
_cell.length_c   1.000
_cell.angle_alpha   90.00
_cell.angle_beta   90.00
_cell.angle_gamma   90.00
#
_symmetry.space_group_name_H-M   'P 1'
#
loop_
_entity.id
_entity.type
_entity.pdbx_description
1 polymer ?
#
loop_
_entity_poly.entity_id
_entity_poly.type
_entity_poly.pdbx_seq_one_letter_code
_entity_poly.pdbx_strand_id
1 'polypeptide(L)'
;MPFLLRRGEGKSFLANNILRQYFEAGVRLVIIDLGGSYSKFAKLYPNDHIILRYEQGKNLGINPFYISNESDLTPERLEDLAIFLLELLAEGNQVSKAKEVAVKKVLLHYYANIRKAHSLASLYQFIDDKKDTLLNDLNVREEHFSVYNFLHILSEYVGDGLYSFLFNVSEDQTYKIEDKRMIVFELDEVKDNKEILSVMLKLIKSAIQRTIWRNRSERGIILFDEFAKQLKFENVLESVEFYYQAIRKQNGAIGVILQSINQLPNNSTSASILENTQIIYSLRNEKGYKELKERLNLSSHDLNQLKSIRNNLTGDRKYTEMFIKIGKESNIFRLEVPKEVYAAYLTDGKESETIMAIYEETQNMELAINEFIKRNY
;
A
#
# COMPACT_ATOMS: atom_id res chain seq x y z
N MET A 1 -0.54 -7.18 -14.50
CA MET A 1 0.78 -7.71 -14.89
C MET A 1 1.79 -7.49 -13.78
N PRO A 2 2.54 -8.52 -13.37
CA PRO A 2 3.59 -8.35 -12.37
C PRO A 2 4.89 -7.75 -12.96
N PHE A 3 5.49 -6.77 -12.28
CA PHE A 3 6.74 -6.13 -12.71
C PHE A 3 7.76 -6.01 -11.57
N LEU A 4 9.03 -5.92 -11.96
CA LEU A 4 10.16 -5.73 -11.05
C LEU A 4 10.95 -4.51 -11.49
N LEU A 5 11.25 -3.59 -10.57
CA LEU A 5 12.13 -2.45 -10.82
C LEU A 5 13.41 -2.58 -9.98
N ARG A 6 14.57 -2.52 -10.65
CA ARG A 6 15.89 -2.68 -10.02
C ARG A 6 16.83 -1.48 -10.22
N ARG A 7 17.71 -1.29 -9.23
CA ARG A 7 18.59 -0.13 -8.97
C ARG A 7 19.40 0.48 -10.12
N GLY A 8 19.32 1.82 -10.06
CA GLY A 8 20.26 2.92 -10.26
C GLY A 8 19.74 4.10 -9.38
N GLU A 9 20.40 5.27 -9.35
CA GLU A 9 19.74 6.51 -8.86
C GLU A 9 18.45 6.76 -9.68
N GLY A 10 17.36 7.19 -9.05
CA GLY A 10 16.09 7.48 -9.75
C GLY A 10 15.09 6.32 -9.88
N LYS A 11 15.12 5.29 -9.01
CA LYS A 11 14.07 4.25 -8.97
C LYS A 11 12.68 4.83 -8.73
N SER A 12 12.53 5.60 -7.66
CA SER A 12 11.27 6.24 -7.29
C SER A 12 10.87 7.29 -8.33
N PHE A 13 11.83 7.92 -9.00
CA PHE A 13 11.57 8.80 -10.14
C PHE A 13 10.93 8.06 -11.32
N LEU A 14 11.52 6.93 -11.74
CA LEU A 14 10.95 6.09 -12.80
C LEU A 14 9.59 5.52 -12.38
N ALA A 15 9.47 5.06 -11.13
CA ALA A 15 8.22 4.54 -10.59
C ALA A 15 7.12 5.61 -10.60
N ASN A 16 7.38 6.82 -10.11
CA ASN A 16 6.47 7.95 -10.19
C ASN A 16 6.04 8.24 -11.64
N ASN A 17 6.98 8.23 -12.59
CA ASN A 17 6.66 8.45 -14.00
C ASN A 17 5.76 7.35 -14.61
N ILE A 18 5.99 6.09 -14.25
CA ILE A 18 5.16 4.96 -14.70
C ILE A 18 3.77 5.07 -14.05
N LEU A 19 3.72 5.26 -12.74
CA LEU A 19 2.48 5.33 -11.97
C LEU A 19 1.60 6.50 -12.37
N ARG A 20 2.17 7.69 -12.64
CA ARG A 20 1.43 8.86 -13.14
C ARG A 20 0.65 8.51 -14.41
N GLN A 21 1.33 7.92 -15.40
CA GLN A 21 0.70 7.56 -16.67
C GLN A 21 -0.47 6.59 -16.47
N TYR A 22 -0.32 5.60 -15.60
CA TYR A 22 -1.40 4.68 -15.28
C TYR A 22 -2.55 5.36 -14.53
N PHE A 23 -2.23 6.21 -13.55
CA PHE A 23 -3.22 6.95 -12.77
C PHE A 23 -4.08 7.86 -13.66
N GLU A 24 -3.43 8.63 -14.54
CA GLU A 24 -4.10 9.51 -15.52
C GLU A 24 -4.91 8.70 -16.54
N ALA A 25 -4.50 7.46 -16.84
CA ALA A 25 -5.26 6.51 -17.66
C ALA A 25 -6.40 5.78 -16.91
N GLY A 26 -6.76 6.22 -15.70
CA GLY A 26 -7.88 5.67 -14.95
C GLY A 26 -7.57 4.44 -14.09
N VAL A 27 -6.29 4.11 -13.88
CA VAL A 27 -5.89 2.95 -13.06
C VAL A 27 -5.78 3.37 -11.59
N ARG A 28 -6.37 2.59 -10.69
CA ARG A 28 -6.23 2.78 -9.24
C ARG A 28 -4.84 2.37 -8.78
N LEU A 29 -4.30 3.08 -7.79
CA LEU A 29 -2.98 2.83 -7.23
C LEU A 29 -3.08 2.54 -5.72
N VAL A 30 -2.45 1.46 -5.28
CA VAL A 30 -2.11 1.21 -3.88
C VAL A 30 -0.59 1.12 -3.78
N ILE A 31 0.02 2.06 -3.06
CA ILE A 31 1.48 2.18 -2.95
C ILE A 31 1.86 1.93 -1.49
N ILE A 32 2.78 1.00 -1.26
CA ILE A 32 3.36 0.70 0.05
C ILE A 32 4.79 1.19 0.04
N ASP A 33 5.05 2.25 0.79
CA ASP A 33 6.28 3.03 0.74
C ASP A 33 7.01 3.06 2.09
N LEU A 34 8.33 2.86 2.05
CA LEU A 34 9.26 2.91 3.19
C LEU A 34 10.33 4.02 3.04
N GLY A 35 10.03 5.04 2.23
CA GLY A 35 10.92 6.17 1.98
C GLY A 35 10.24 7.51 1.69
N GLY A 36 8.91 7.63 1.84
CA GLY A 36 8.16 8.88 1.66
C GLY A 36 8.24 9.49 0.25
N SER A 37 8.55 8.68 -0.75
CA SER A 37 8.90 9.10 -2.11
C SER A 37 7.71 9.37 -3.02
N TYR A 38 6.49 9.04 -2.58
CA TYR A 38 5.26 9.21 -3.38
C TYR A 38 4.32 10.28 -2.83
N SER A 39 4.64 10.91 -1.69
CA SER A 39 3.82 11.97 -1.07
C SER A 39 3.57 13.14 -2.02
N LYS A 40 4.62 13.63 -2.69
CA LYS A 40 4.54 14.76 -3.62
C LYS A 40 3.70 14.42 -4.85
N PHE A 41 3.88 13.22 -5.40
CA PHE A 41 3.07 12.72 -6.51
C PHE A 41 1.59 12.63 -6.15
N ALA A 42 1.26 12.12 -4.95
CA ALA A 42 -0.11 12.06 -4.48
C ALA A 42 -0.74 13.45 -4.32
N LYS A 43 0.01 14.41 -3.75
CA LYS A 43 -0.41 15.81 -3.57
C LYS A 43 -0.70 16.58 -4.86
N LEU A 44 -0.28 16.10 -6.03
CA LEU A 44 -0.72 16.64 -7.32
C LEU A 44 -2.22 16.40 -7.59
N TYR A 45 -2.83 15.41 -6.93
CA TYR A 45 -4.21 15.02 -7.12
C TYR A 45 -4.98 15.09 -5.79
N PRO A 46 -5.17 16.29 -5.21
CA PRO A 46 -5.69 16.47 -3.84
C PRO A 46 -7.05 15.80 -3.59
N ASN A 47 -7.88 15.70 -4.61
CA ASN A 47 -9.22 15.12 -4.49
C ASN A 47 -9.24 13.58 -4.59
N ASP A 48 -8.23 12.98 -5.21
CA ASP A 48 -8.24 11.55 -5.60
C ASP A 48 -7.25 10.68 -4.82
N HIS A 49 -6.50 11.27 -3.87
CA HIS A 49 -5.52 10.56 -3.07
C HIS A 49 -5.85 10.52 -1.58
N ILE A 50 -5.22 9.57 -0.89
CA ILE A 50 -5.04 9.55 0.57
C ILE A 50 -3.63 9.05 0.87
N ILE A 51 -2.95 9.74 1.80
CA ILE A 51 -1.67 9.30 2.36
C ILE A 51 -1.93 8.87 3.79
N LEU A 52 -1.51 7.65 4.10
CA LEU A 52 -1.66 7.00 5.39
C LEU A 52 -0.29 6.88 6.00
N ARG A 53 0.00 7.82 6.89
CA ARG A 53 1.24 7.92 7.64
C ARG A 53 0.89 7.90 9.12
N TYR A 54 1.63 7.12 9.88
CA TYR A 54 1.63 7.27 11.32
C TYR A 54 2.34 8.55 11.69
N GLU A 55 1.67 9.43 12.41
CA GLU A 55 2.29 10.55 13.11
C GLU A 55 1.83 10.46 14.56
N GLN A 56 2.76 10.58 15.51
CA GLN A 56 2.43 10.38 16.92
C GLN A 56 1.27 11.31 17.36
N GLY A 57 0.20 10.71 17.88
CA GLY A 57 -0.99 11.43 18.34
C GLY A 57 -1.95 11.88 17.24
N LYS A 58 -1.65 11.63 15.96
CA LYS A 58 -2.56 11.90 14.84
C LYS A 58 -3.27 10.64 14.39
N ASN A 59 -4.48 10.86 13.92
CA ASN A 59 -5.36 9.84 13.38
C ASN A 59 -4.92 9.42 11.97
N LEU A 60 -4.98 8.12 11.66
CA LEU A 60 -4.71 7.60 10.31
C LEU A 60 -5.75 8.05 9.27
N GLY A 61 -6.90 8.57 9.70
CA GLY A 61 -7.94 9.04 8.77
C GLY A 61 -8.74 7.93 8.12
N ILE A 62 -8.73 6.72 8.71
CA ILE A 62 -9.41 5.53 8.18
C ILE A 62 -10.37 4.93 9.20
N ASN A 63 -11.57 4.66 8.72
CA ASN A 63 -12.57 3.91 9.46
C ASN A 63 -13.09 2.71 8.64
N PRO A 64 -12.63 1.47 8.91
CA PRO A 64 -13.09 0.28 8.18
C PRO A 64 -14.58 -0.02 8.39
N PHE A 65 -15.14 0.43 9.52
CA PHE A 65 -16.51 0.18 9.96
C PHE A 65 -17.51 1.19 9.39
N TYR A 66 -17.04 2.27 8.76
CA TYR A 66 -17.91 3.28 8.18
C TYR A 66 -18.76 2.72 7.04
N ILE A 67 -20.09 2.82 7.15
CA ILE A 67 -21.04 2.57 6.07
C ILE A 67 -21.81 3.86 5.77
N SER A 68 -22.07 4.14 4.50
CA SER A 68 -22.88 5.28 4.08
C SER A 68 -24.37 4.95 4.14
N ASN A 69 -24.74 3.69 3.87
CA ASN A 69 -26.10 3.19 4.02
C ASN A 69 -26.10 1.66 4.26
N GLU A 70 -27.26 1.08 4.60
CA GLU A 70 -27.38 -0.34 4.92
C GLU A 70 -27.01 -1.27 3.75
N SER A 71 -27.15 -0.82 2.50
CA SER A 71 -26.78 -1.63 1.33
C SER A 71 -25.27 -1.84 1.18
N ASP A 72 -24.45 -1.04 1.87
CA ASP A 72 -23.01 -1.25 1.95
C ASP A 72 -22.66 -2.51 2.75
N LEU A 73 -23.56 -3.02 3.60
CA LEU A 73 -23.32 -4.16 4.49
C LEU A 73 -23.52 -5.50 3.76
N THR A 74 -22.72 -5.74 2.73
CA THR A 74 -22.77 -6.99 1.97
C THR A 74 -22.13 -8.16 2.76
N PRO A 75 -22.47 -9.43 2.44
CA PRO A 75 -21.82 -10.60 3.03
C PRO A 75 -20.29 -10.57 2.93
N GLU A 76 -19.77 -10.10 1.79
CA GLU A 76 -18.34 -9.97 1.54
C GLU A 76 -17.72 -8.90 2.42
N ARG A 77 -18.40 -7.77 2.66
CA ARG A 77 -17.92 -6.73 3.58
C ARG A 77 -17.83 -7.24 5.01
N LEU A 78 -18.82 -8.00 5.46
CA LEU A 78 -18.81 -8.63 6.78
C LEU A 78 -17.67 -9.65 6.91
N GLU A 79 -17.38 -10.39 5.85
CA GLU A 79 -16.24 -11.33 5.83
C GLU A 79 -14.90 -10.60 5.96
N ASP A 80 -14.69 -9.50 5.22
CA ASP A 80 -13.46 -8.69 5.37
C ASP A 80 -13.33 -8.09 6.76
N LEU A 81 -14.42 -7.53 7.30
CA LEU A 81 -14.40 -6.94 8.64
C LEU A 81 -14.15 -7.99 9.72
N ALA A 82 -14.71 -9.18 9.56
CA ALA A 82 -14.46 -10.29 10.47
C ALA A 82 -12.99 -10.71 10.42
N ILE A 83 -12.42 -10.89 9.23
CA ILE A 83 -10.98 -11.22 9.07
C ILE A 83 -10.11 -10.11 9.68
N PHE A 84 -10.42 -8.85 9.40
CA PHE A 84 -9.70 -7.71 9.97
C PHE A 84 -9.73 -7.70 11.50
N LEU A 85 -10.91 -7.92 12.12
CA LEU A 85 -11.04 -8.02 13.58
C LEU A 85 -10.26 -9.20 14.15
N LEU A 86 -10.36 -10.38 13.53
CA LEU A 86 -9.65 -11.58 13.96
C LEU A 86 -8.13 -11.40 13.88
N GLU A 87 -7.65 -10.70 12.84
CA GLU A 87 -6.26 -10.32 12.73
C GLU A 87 -5.86 -9.34 13.85
N LEU A 88 -6.68 -8.33 14.18
CA LEU A 88 -6.43 -7.42 15.31
C LEU A 88 -6.39 -8.16 16.66
N LEU A 89 -7.22 -9.18 16.85
CA LEU A 89 -7.25 -10.02 18.05
C LEU A 89 -6.06 -10.99 18.17
N ALA A 90 -5.07 -10.88 17.27
CA ALA A 90 -3.88 -11.74 17.22
C ALA A 90 -4.19 -13.24 17.14
N GLU A 91 -5.35 -13.63 16.60
CA GLU A 91 -5.72 -15.05 16.46
C GLU A 91 -5.00 -15.76 15.29
N GLY A 92 -4.28 -15.00 14.45
CA GLY A 92 -3.34 -15.52 13.44
C GLY A 92 -3.94 -16.56 12.48
N ASN A 93 -3.12 -17.53 12.06
CA ASN A 93 -3.48 -18.59 11.10
C ASN A 93 -4.30 -19.75 11.71
N GLN A 94 -4.82 -19.60 12.94
CA GLN A 94 -5.53 -20.65 13.70
C GLN A 94 -7.01 -20.27 13.95
N VAL A 95 -7.58 -19.42 13.10
CA VAL A 95 -9.00 -19.06 13.21
C VAL A 95 -9.87 -20.20 12.68
N SER A 96 -10.74 -20.74 13.53
CA SER A 96 -11.73 -21.74 13.09
C SER A 96 -12.88 -21.06 12.35
N LYS A 97 -13.52 -21.78 11.41
CA LYS A 97 -14.70 -21.27 10.72
C LYS A 97 -15.81 -20.85 11.69
N ALA A 98 -15.91 -21.50 12.85
CA ALA A 98 -16.87 -21.16 13.89
C ALA A 98 -16.61 -19.76 14.49
N LYS A 99 -15.34 -19.39 14.69
CA LYS A 99 -14.96 -18.04 15.14
C LYS A 99 -15.30 -16.97 14.10
N GLU A 100 -14.99 -17.21 12.82
CA GLU A 100 -15.38 -16.29 11.75
C GLU A 100 -16.89 -16.07 11.69
N VAL A 101 -17.68 -17.13 11.85
CA VAL A 101 -19.15 -17.05 11.88
C VAL A 101 -19.63 -16.26 13.11
N ALA A 102 -19.01 -16.49 14.26
CA ALA A 102 -19.36 -15.76 15.49
C ALA A 102 -19.08 -14.26 15.36
N VAL A 103 -17.91 -13.85 14.86
CA VAL A 103 -17.58 -12.44 14.62
C VAL A 103 -18.56 -11.81 13.62
N LYS A 104 -18.93 -12.52 12.54
CA LYS A 104 -19.94 -12.03 11.59
C LYS A 104 -21.31 -11.82 12.22
N LYS A 105 -21.74 -12.73 13.10
CA LYS A 105 -22.99 -12.54 13.87
C LYS A 105 -22.93 -11.32 14.77
N VAL A 106 -21.80 -11.09 15.45
CA VAL A 106 -21.59 -9.90 16.30
C VAL A 106 -21.64 -8.62 15.46
N LEU A 107 -20.94 -8.60 14.32
CA LEU A 107 -20.98 -7.46 13.39
C LEU A 107 -22.39 -7.17 12.90
N LEU A 108 -23.14 -8.18 12.44
CA LEU A 108 -24.53 -8.02 12.01
C LEU A 108 -25.41 -7.45 13.12
N HIS A 109 -25.25 -7.97 14.34
CA HIS A 109 -26.00 -7.48 15.49
C HIS A 109 -25.66 -6.03 15.82
N TYR A 110 -24.38 -5.67 15.76
CA TYR A 110 -23.91 -4.31 15.94
C TYR A 110 -24.52 -3.35 14.92
N TYR A 111 -24.42 -3.62 13.61
CA TYR A 111 -24.98 -2.74 12.58
C TYR A 111 -26.51 -2.66 12.61
N ALA A 112 -27.21 -3.68 13.12
CA ALA A 112 -28.66 -3.65 13.29
C ALA A 112 -29.11 -2.72 14.44
N ASN A 113 -28.28 -2.57 15.48
CA ASN A 113 -28.61 -1.80 16.67
C ASN A 113 -28.03 -0.38 16.65
N ILE A 114 -26.85 -0.18 16.06
CA ILE A 114 -26.18 1.12 15.95
C ILE A 114 -26.43 1.68 14.55
N ARG A 115 -27.04 2.87 14.47
CA ARG A 115 -27.52 3.45 13.20
C ARG A 115 -26.58 4.48 12.56
N LYS A 116 -25.67 5.09 13.34
CA LYS A 116 -24.77 6.16 12.89
C LYS A 116 -23.41 6.05 13.60
N ALA A 117 -22.42 6.78 13.08
CA ALA A 117 -21.08 6.90 13.66
C ALA A 117 -20.38 5.55 13.88
N HIS A 118 -20.55 4.61 12.95
CA HIS A 118 -19.93 3.30 13.04
C HIS A 118 -18.42 3.40 13.04
N SER A 119 -17.77 2.87 14.06
CA SER A 119 -16.32 2.87 14.25
C SER A 119 -15.89 1.66 15.07
N LEU A 120 -14.58 1.46 15.22
CA LEU A 120 -14.05 0.45 16.15
C LEU A 120 -14.47 0.76 17.59
N ALA A 121 -14.42 2.04 17.97
CA ALA A 121 -14.81 2.52 19.31
C ALA A 121 -16.29 2.27 19.61
N SER A 122 -17.20 2.52 18.66
CA SER A 122 -18.62 2.25 18.88
C SER A 122 -18.96 0.77 18.84
N LEU A 123 -18.23 -0.06 18.07
CA LEU A 123 -18.35 -1.52 18.15
C LEU A 123 -17.89 -2.03 19.53
N TYR A 124 -16.77 -1.51 20.03
CA TYR A 124 -16.25 -1.82 21.35
C TYR A 124 -17.28 -1.50 22.43
N GLN A 125 -17.79 -0.26 22.44
CA GLN A 125 -18.77 0.19 23.43
C GLN A 125 -20.05 -0.66 23.37
N PHE A 126 -20.53 -0.97 22.16
CA PHE A 126 -21.71 -1.81 21.98
C PHE A 126 -21.53 -3.22 22.59
N ILE A 127 -20.34 -3.80 22.45
CA ILE A 127 -20.04 -5.12 23.03
C ILE A 127 -19.89 -5.02 24.55
N ASP A 128 -19.26 -3.96 25.08
CA ASP A 128 -19.14 -3.75 26.53
C ASP A 128 -20.50 -3.54 27.20
N ASP A 129 -21.38 -2.74 26.59
CA ASP A 129 -22.74 -2.49 27.08
C ASP A 129 -23.58 -3.78 27.14
N LYS A 130 -23.31 -4.74 26.24
CA LYS A 130 -24.03 -6.02 26.14
C LYS A 130 -23.24 -7.21 26.66
N LYS A 131 -22.13 -7.00 27.38
CA LYS A 131 -21.17 -8.09 27.66
C LYS A 131 -21.77 -9.33 28.34
N ASP A 132 -22.80 -9.14 29.15
CA ASP A 132 -23.46 -10.22 29.89
C ASP A 132 -24.56 -10.94 29.10
N THR A 133 -25.11 -10.32 28.04
CA THR A 133 -26.23 -10.89 27.26
C THR A 133 -25.87 -11.27 25.82
N LEU A 134 -24.81 -10.67 25.26
CA LEU A 134 -24.46 -10.76 23.84
C LEU A 134 -24.40 -12.19 23.31
N LEU A 135 -23.77 -13.09 24.05
CA LEU A 135 -23.60 -14.49 23.62
C LEU A 135 -24.92 -15.26 23.59
N ASN A 136 -25.79 -15.01 24.57
CA ASN A 136 -27.12 -15.61 24.64
C ASN A 136 -28.00 -15.08 23.50
N ASP A 137 -27.99 -13.76 23.28
CA ASP A 137 -28.76 -13.09 22.24
C ASP A 137 -28.40 -13.61 20.83
N LEU A 138 -27.13 -13.97 20.61
CA LEU A 138 -26.63 -14.47 19.31
C LEU A 138 -26.59 -15.98 19.18
N ASN A 139 -26.91 -16.71 20.27
CA ASN A 139 -26.70 -18.15 20.38
C ASN A 139 -25.28 -18.53 19.92
N VAL A 140 -24.29 -17.89 20.54
CA VAL A 140 -22.85 -18.09 20.30
C VAL A 140 -22.23 -18.59 21.60
N ARG A 141 -21.33 -19.56 21.50
CA ARG A 141 -20.59 -20.08 22.65
C ARG A 141 -19.33 -19.25 22.89
N GLU A 142 -18.93 -19.10 24.16
CA GLU A 142 -17.71 -18.40 24.57
C GLU A 142 -16.45 -18.90 23.83
N GLU A 143 -16.36 -20.20 23.55
CA GLU A 143 -15.26 -20.83 22.80
C GLU A 143 -15.10 -20.29 21.36
N HIS A 144 -16.17 -19.74 20.78
CA HIS A 144 -16.19 -19.17 19.44
C HIS A 144 -16.04 -17.64 19.43
N PHE A 145 -16.40 -16.97 20.53
CA PHE A 145 -16.23 -15.53 20.70
C PHE A 145 -16.14 -15.22 22.19
N SER A 146 -14.94 -14.91 22.67
CA SER A 146 -14.76 -14.50 24.06
C SER A 146 -14.92 -12.99 24.18
N VAL A 147 -16.03 -12.56 24.80
CA VAL A 147 -16.39 -11.15 24.95
C VAL A 147 -15.31 -10.40 25.74
N TYR A 148 -14.90 -10.95 26.88
CA TYR A 148 -13.90 -10.31 27.74
C TYR A 148 -12.52 -10.25 27.08
N ASN A 149 -12.11 -11.29 26.36
CA ASN A 149 -10.85 -11.26 25.61
C ASN A 149 -10.90 -10.23 24.48
N PHE A 150 -12.02 -10.13 23.77
CA PHE A 150 -12.25 -9.11 22.74
C PHE A 150 -12.11 -7.70 23.30
N LEU A 151 -12.80 -7.41 24.41
CA LEU A 151 -12.73 -6.10 25.09
C LEU A 151 -11.34 -5.83 25.69
N HIS A 152 -10.64 -6.85 26.16
CA HIS A 152 -9.29 -6.68 26.69
C HIS A 152 -8.31 -6.29 25.59
N ILE A 153 -8.22 -7.07 24.51
CA ILE A 153 -7.28 -6.83 23.42
C ILE A 153 -7.61 -5.52 22.69
N LEU A 154 -8.89 -5.28 22.39
CA LEU A 154 -9.25 -4.08 21.64
C LEU A 154 -9.24 -2.79 22.46
N SER A 155 -9.09 -2.87 23.79
CA SER A 155 -8.92 -1.69 24.64
C SER A 155 -7.67 -0.88 24.28
N GLU A 156 -6.66 -1.50 23.66
CA GLU A 156 -5.48 -0.79 23.16
C GLU A 156 -5.81 0.18 22.01
N TYR A 157 -6.89 -0.06 21.27
CA TYR A 157 -7.25 0.66 20.05
C TYR A 157 -8.43 1.62 20.20
N VAL A 158 -8.95 1.82 21.43
CA VAL A 158 -10.10 2.68 21.70
C VAL A 158 -9.89 3.49 22.98
N GLY A 159 -10.60 4.61 23.13
CA GLY A 159 -10.52 5.45 24.35
C GLY A 159 -9.10 5.92 24.64
N ASP A 160 -8.63 5.67 25.87
CA ASP A 160 -7.27 5.99 26.32
C ASP A 160 -6.23 4.91 25.99
N GLY A 161 -6.59 3.94 25.14
CA GLY A 161 -5.70 2.90 24.66
C GLY A 161 -4.46 3.45 23.96
N LEU A 162 -3.34 2.73 24.08
CA LEU A 162 -2.03 3.14 23.55
C LEU A 162 -2.06 3.46 22.05
N TYR A 163 -2.92 2.78 21.29
CA TYR A 163 -3.06 2.88 19.84
C TYR A 163 -4.42 3.43 19.41
N SER A 164 -5.18 4.05 20.31
CA SER A 164 -6.54 4.53 20.01
C SER A 164 -6.58 5.54 18.87
N PHE A 165 -5.53 6.36 18.75
CA PHE A 165 -5.38 7.32 17.68
C PHE A 165 -5.44 6.67 16.28
N LEU A 166 -5.05 5.40 16.10
CA LEU A 166 -5.04 4.74 14.77
C LEU A 166 -6.44 4.66 14.15
N PHE A 167 -7.49 4.57 14.97
CA PHE A 167 -8.87 4.36 14.55
C PHE A 167 -9.84 5.44 15.04
N ASN A 168 -9.31 6.53 15.60
CA ASN A 168 -10.16 7.65 15.97
C ASN A 168 -10.90 8.15 14.73
N VAL A 169 -12.08 8.74 14.92
CA VAL A 169 -12.87 9.31 13.83
C VAL A 169 -12.83 10.82 14.00
N SER A 170 -12.18 11.53 13.06
CA SER A 170 -12.26 12.99 12.96
C SER A 170 -13.42 13.39 12.03
N GLU A 171 -13.90 14.64 12.16
CA GLU A 171 -15.09 15.14 11.46
C GLU A 171 -15.02 15.03 9.92
N ASP A 172 -13.81 14.94 9.34
CA ASP A 172 -13.60 14.81 7.89
C ASP A 172 -13.69 13.36 7.33
N GLN A 173 -13.89 12.33 8.15
CA GLN A 173 -13.90 10.93 7.71
C GLN A 173 -15.21 10.47 7.07
N THR A 174 -15.82 11.30 6.21
CA THR A 174 -17.04 10.94 5.47
C THR A 174 -16.76 10.17 4.19
N TYR A 175 -15.51 9.84 3.88
CA TYR A 175 -15.10 9.12 2.67
C TYR A 175 -14.64 7.70 2.98
N LYS A 176 -15.02 6.75 2.13
CA LYS A 176 -14.51 5.38 2.18
C LYS A 176 -13.12 5.35 1.55
N ILE A 177 -12.24 4.48 2.03
CA ILE A 177 -10.93 4.23 1.37
C ILE A 177 -11.11 3.95 -0.13
N GLU A 178 -12.18 3.22 -0.47
CA GLU A 178 -12.55 2.88 -1.85
C GLU A 178 -13.02 4.07 -2.70
N ASP A 179 -13.21 5.26 -2.14
CA ASP A 179 -13.51 6.47 -2.91
C ASP A 179 -12.23 7.09 -3.50
N LYS A 180 -11.07 6.84 -2.88
CA LYS A 180 -9.78 7.37 -3.34
C LYS A 180 -9.13 6.43 -4.34
N ARG A 181 -8.73 6.97 -5.50
CA ARG A 181 -8.09 6.18 -6.55
C ARG A 181 -6.60 5.96 -6.30
N MET A 182 -5.97 6.78 -5.47
CA MET A 182 -4.57 6.63 -5.06
C MET A 182 -4.47 6.53 -3.55
N ILE A 183 -3.96 5.41 -3.05
CA ILE A 183 -3.77 5.16 -1.62
C ILE A 183 -2.27 4.93 -1.41
N VAL A 184 -1.64 5.77 -0.61
CA VAL A 184 -0.21 5.66 -0.26
C VAL A 184 -0.10 5.31 1.21
N PHE A 185 0.49 4.16 1.52
CA PHE A 185 0.84 3.74 2.87
C PHE A 185 2.32 4.04 3.12
N GLU A 186 2.60 4.97 4.02
CA GLU A 186 3.97 5.33 4.41
C GLU A 186 4.32 4.67 5.74
N LEU A 187 5.27 3.74 5.68
CA LEU A 187 5.61 2.87 6.80
C LEU A 187 6.94 3.23 7.49
N ASP A 188 7.64 4.28 7.04
CA ASP A 188 8.98 4.59 7.55
C ASP A 188 9.00 4.93 9.04
N GLU A 189 7.99 5.65 9.54
CA GLU A 189 7.88 6.03 10.95
C GLU A 189 7.50 4.86 11.88
N VAL A 190 6.95 3.77 11.33
CA VAL A 190 6.45 2.61 12.11
C VAL A 190 7.30 1.37 11.97
N LYS A 191 8.34 1.41 11.14
CA LYS A 191 9.18 0.23 10.83
C LYS A 191 9.76 -0.46 12.07
N ASP A 192 9.98 0.29 13.15
CA ASP A 192 10.56 -0.20 14.40
C ASP A 192 9.48 -0.50 15.48
N ASN A 193 8.23 -0.07 15.28
CA ASN A 193 7.10 -0.39 16.15
C ASN A 193 6.28 -1.56 15.57
N LYS A 194 6.54 -2.77 16.06
CA LYS A 194 5.93 -4.01 15.54
C LYS A 194 4.40 -4.01 15.60
N GLU A 195 3.81 -3.42 16.65
CA GLU A 195 2.34 -3.42 16.82
C GLU A 195 1.68 -2.50 15.79
N ILE A 196 2.13 -1.24 15.69
CA ILE A 196 1.58 -0.29 14.72
C ILE A 196 1.80 -0.80 13.30
N LEU A 197 2.97 -1.36 13.02
CA LEU A 197 3.27 -1.96 11.73
C LEU A 197 2.33 -3.13 11.41
N SER A 198 2.06 -4.01 12.38
CA SER A 198 1.10 -5.12 12.23
C SER A 198 -0.28 -4.60 11.86
N VAL A 199 -0.76 -3.53 12.51
CA VAL A 199 -2.02 -2.85 12.16
C VAL A 199 -1.96 -2.27 10.74
N MET A 200 -0.89 -1.58 10.37
CA MET A 200 -0.73 -1.00 9.04
C MET A 200 -0.74 -2.06 7.94
N LEU A 201 -0.11 -3.22 8.15
CA LEU A 201 -0.14 -4.33 7.20
C LEU A 201 -1.55 -4.91 7.02
N LYS A 202 -2.33 -5.02 8.11
CA LYS A 202 -3.75 -5.44 8.05
C LYS A 202 -4.60 -4.43 7.28
N LEU A 203 -4.36 -3.12 7.50
CA LEU A 203 -5.02 -2.05 6.74
C LEU A 203 -4.67 -2.07 5.25
N ILE A 204 -3.38 -2.28 4.91
CA ILE A 204 -2.92 -2.45 3.52
C ILE A 204 -3.65 -3.63 2.86
N LYS A 205 -3.67 -4.79 3.51
CA LYS A 205 -4.36 -5.99 3.01
C LYS A 205 -5.85 -5.71 2.76
N SER A 206 -6.52 -5.06 3.72
CA SER A 206 -7.93 -4.67 3.60
C SER A 206 -8.16 -3.70 2.43
N ALA A 207 -7.32 -2.68 2.28
CA ALA A 207 -7.42 -1.71 1.18
C ALA A 207 -7.21 -2.37 -0.18
N ILE A 208 -6.20 -3.23 -0.33
CA ILE A 208 -5.94 -3.99 -1.56
C ILE A 208 -7.14 -4.85 -1.93
N GLN A 209 -7.70 -5.58 -0.96
CA GLN A 209 -8.84 -6.46 -1.18
C GLN A 209 -10.06 -5.68 -1.68
N ARG A 210 -10.36 -4.54 -1.07
CA ARG A 210 -11.52 -3.71 -1.42
C ARG A 210 -11.35 -2.98 -2.74
N THR A 211 -10.17 -2.43 -3.00
CA THR A 211 -9.95 -1.55 -4.15
C THR A 211 -9.58 -2.29 -5.43
N ILE A 212 -8.85 -3.40 -5.34
CA ILE A 212 -8.29 -4.09 -6.51
C ILE A 212 -8.92 -5.46 -6.74
N TRP A 213 -9.15 -6.26 -5.69
CA TRP A 213 -9.71 -7.61 -5.89
C TRP A 213 -11.21 -7.63 -6.20
N ARG A 214 -11.96 -6.64 -5.69
CA ARG A 214 -13.42 -6.59 -5.82
C ARG A 214 -13.90 -5.81 -7.03
N ASN A 215 -13.25 -4.69 -7.34
CA ASN A 215 -13.64 -3.84 -8.45
C ASN A 215 -13.07 -4.35 -9.78
N ARG A 216 -13.61 -5.46 -10.29
CA ARG A 216 -13.16 -6.06 -11.57
C ARG A 216 -13.40 -5.19 -12.79
N SER A 217 -14.27 -4.18 -12.69
CA SER A 217 -14.50 -3.17 -13.72
C SER A 217 -13.34 -2.18 -13.86
N GLU A 218 -12.56 -1.97 -12.80
CA GLU A 218 -11.45 -1.04 -12.78
C GLU A 218 -10.10 -1.77 -12.81
N ARG A 219 -9.10 -1.10 -13.38
CA ARG A 219 -7.72 -1.59 -13.36
C ARG A 219 -7.06 -1.09 -12.08
N GLY A 220 -6.24 -1.93 -11.46
CA GLY A 220 -5.49 -1.57 -10.24
C GLY A 220 -4.00 -1.91 -10.33
N ILE A 221 -3.14 -1.10 -9.72
CA ILE A 221 -1.73 -1.38 -9.50
C ILE A 221 -1.44 -1.38 -8.00
N ILE A 222 -0.74 -2.41 -7.54
CA ILE A 222 -0.11 -2.45 -6.22
C ILE A 222 1.38 -2.25 -6.41
N LEU A 223 1.99 -1.32 -5.68
CA LEU A 223 3.43 -1.12 -5.70
C LEU A 223 4.00 -1.30 -4.30
N PHE A 224 4.98 -2.19 -4.16
CA PHE A 224 5.80 -2.30 -2.95
C PHE A 224 7.17 -1.65 -3.21
N ASP A 225 7.39 -0.45 -2.67
CA ASP A 225 8.70 0.20 -2.71
C ASP A 225 9.61 -0.28 -1.59
N GLU A 226 10.92 -0.31 -1.85
CA GLU A 226 11.96 -0.86 -0.97
C GLU A 226 11.54 -2.21 -0.35
N PHE A 227 11.00 -3.10 -1.19
CA PHE A 227 10.35 -4.35 -0.77
C PHE A 227 11.25 -5.21 0.13
N ALA A 228 12.56 -5.14 -0.08
CA ALA A 228 13.56 -5.80 0.76
C ALA A 228 13.44 -5.49 2.26
N LYS A 229 13.10 -4.25 2.62
CA LYS A 229 12.89 -3.87 4.03
C LYS A 229 11.62 -4.51 4.59
N GLN A 230 10.61 -4.70 3.75
CA GLN A 230 9.32 -5.28 4.11
C GLN A 230 9.38 -6.80 4.34
N LEU A 231 10.36 -7.48 3.75
CA LEU A 231 10.58 -8.92 3.95
C LEU A 231 10.95 -9.30 5.38
N LYS A 232 11.34 -8.33 6.22
CA LYS A 232 11.56 -8.55 7.65
C LYS A 232 10.25 -8.82 8.41
N PHE A 233 9.12 -8.52 7.79
CA PHE A 233 7.80 -8.64 8.39
C PHE A 233 7.21 -10.02 8.06
N GLU A 234 6.63 -10.65 9.06
CA GLU A 234 6.06 -11.99 8.93
C GLU A 234 4.95 -12.00 7.88
N ASN A 235 4.88 -13.08 7.09
CA ASN A 235 3.86 -13.36 6.08
C ASN A 235 3.78 -12.37 4.89
N VAL A 236 4.63 -11.33 4.85
CA VAL A 236 4.63 -10.35 3.73
C VAL A 236 5.07 -11.01 2.43
N LEU A 237 6.10 -11.87 2.49
CA LEU A 237 6.63 -12.55 1.32
C LEU A 237 5.57 -13.48 0.68
N GLU A 238 4.89 -14.28 1.51
CA GLU A 238 3.82 -15.19 1.12
C GLU A 238 2.60 -14.43 0.56
N SER A 239 2.25 -13.29 1.18
CA SER A 239 1.16 -12.44 0.69
C SER A 239 1.45 -11.87 -0.69
N VAL A 240 2.68 -11.40 -0.92
CA VAL A 240 3.10 -10.89 -2.22
C VAL A 240 3.19 -12.00 -3.27
N GLU A 241 3.66 -13.19 -2.91
CA GLU A 241 3.60 -14.35 -3.81
C GLU A 241 2.17 -14.62 -4.29
N PHE A 242 1.22 -14.67 -3.36
CA PHE A 242 -0.19 -14.84 -3.69
C PHE A 242 -0.68 -13.75 -4.66
N TYR A 243 -0.33 -12.49 -4.42
CA TYR A 243 -0.67 -11.40 -5.32
C TYR A 243 -0.06 -11.59 -6.72
N TYR A 244 1.21 -11.98 -6.83
CA TYR A 244 1.85 -12.26 -8.13
C TYR A 244 1.13 -13.35 -8.92
N GLN A 245 0.62 -14.38 -8.25
CA GLN A 245 -0.11 -15.49 -8.86
C GLN A 245 -1.55 -15.11 -9.25
N ALA A 246 -2.25 -14.34 -8.41
CA ALA A 246 -3.68 -14.09 -8.55
C ALA A 246 -4.03 -12.82 -9.34
N ILE A 247 -3.19 -11.78 -9.30
CA ILE A 247 -3.53 -10.42 -9.77
C ILE A 247 -3.93 -10.35 -11.25
N ARG A 248 -3.38 -11.26 -12.08
CA ARG A 248 -3.70 -11.31 -13.52
C ARG A 248 -5.18 -11.56 -13.78
N LYS A 249 -5.86 -12.29 -12.89
CA LYS A 249 -7.31 -12.57 -12.97
C LYS A 249 -8.17 -11.36 -12.59
N GLN A 250 -7.59 -10.34 -11.95
CA GLN A 250 -8.29 -9.16 -11.43
C GLN A 250 -8.08 -7.91 -12.29
N ASN A 251 -7.66 -8.05 -13.56
CA ASN A 251 -7.31 -6.91 -14.42
C ASN A 251 -6.30 -5.93 -13.78
N GLY A 252 -5.47 -6.45 -12.87
CA GLY A 252 -4.56 -5.67 -12.03
C GLY A 252 -3.09 -5.97 -12.32
N ALA A 253 -2.22 -5.15 -11.74
CA ALA A 253 -0.78 -5.27 -11.78
C ALA A 253 -0.18 -5.16 -10.38
N ILE A 254 0.98 -5.78 -10.20
CA ILE A 254 1.75 -5.70 -8.97
C ILE A 254 3.20 -5.41 -9.31
N GLY A 255 3.80 -4.46 -8.62
CA GLY A 255 5.20 -4.10 -8.75
C GLY A 255 5.93 -4.29 -7.45
N VAL A 256 7.15 -4.82 -7.49
CA VAL A 256 8.10 -4.71 -6.38
C VAL A 256 9.33 -3.94 -6.84
N ILE A 257 9.83 -3.06 -5.98
CA ILE A 257 11.06 -2.31 -6.21
C ILE A 257 12.15 -2.85 -5.30
N LEU A 258 13.28 -3.23 -5.90
CA LEU A 258 14.43 -3.79 -5.20
C LEU A 258 15.72 -3.04 -5.56
N GLN A 259 16.64 -2.95 -4.61
CA GLN A 259 17.98 -2.46 -4.90
C GLN A 259 18.85 -3.55 -5.57
N SER A 260 18.72 -4.78 -5.10
CA SER A 260 19.41 -5.94 -5.64
C SER A 260 18.47 -7.12 -5.65
N ILE A 261 18.56 -7.95 -6.69
CA ILE A 261 17.78 -9.20 -6.77
C ILE A 261 18.10 -10.12 -5.59
N ASN A 262 19.33 -10.06 -5.06
CA ASN A 262 19.78 -10.85 -3.91
C ASN A 262 19.12 -10.46 -2.58
N GLN A 263 18.35 -9.37 -2.54
CA GLN A 263 17.56 -9.03 -1.36
C GLN A 263 16.36 -9.97 -1.18
N LEU A 264 15.89 -10.62 -2.26
CA LEU A 264 14.90 -11.69 -2.15
C LEU A 264 15.58 -12.95 -1.62
N PRO A 265 14.99 -13.64 -0.62
CA PRO A 265 15.53 -14.89 -0.11
C PRO A 265 15.63 -15.96 -1.21
N ASN A 266 16.51 -16.92 -1.00
CA ASN A 266 16.67 -18.06 -1.90
C ASN A 266 15.73 -19.19 -1.44
N ASN A 267 14.44 -19.03 -1.71
CA ASN A 267 13.40 -20.00 -1.40
C ASN A 267 12.40 -20.14 -2.56
N SER A 268 11.51 -21.13 -2.48
CA SER A 268 10.48 -21.41 -3.49
C SER A 268 9.54 -20.22 -3.71
N THR A 269 9.15 -19.54 -2.63
CA THR A 269 8.27 -18.37 -2.67
C THR A 269 8.85 -17.23 -3.50
N SER A 270 10.14 -16.91 -3.29
CA SER A 270 10.82 -15.89 -4.10
C SER A 270 11.00 -16.34 -5.55
N ALA A 271 11.29 -17.62 -5.79
CA ALA A 271 11.37 -18.15 -7.15
C ALA A 271 10.05 -18.00 -7.90
N SER A 272 8.93 -18.28 -7.24
CA SER A 272 7.56 -18.12 -7.74
C SER A 272 7.22 -16.65 -8.08
N ILE A 273 7.63 -15.69 -7.25
CA ILE A 273 7.50 -14.25 -7.56
C ILE A 273 8.26 -13.90 -8.84
N LEU A 274 9.52 -14.36 -8.96
CA LEU A 274 10.36 -14.06 -10.12
C LEU A 274 9.83 -14.71 -11.41
N GLU A 275 9.38 -15.96 -11.35
CA GLU A 275 8.78 -16.67 -12.47
C GLU A 275 7.49 -15.98 -12.97
N ASN A 276 6.68 -15.44 -12.05
CA ASN A 276 5.46 -14.72 -12.40
C ASN A 276 5.71 -13.27 -12.87
N THR A 277 6.94 -12.77 -12.76
CA THR A 277 7.33 -11.42 -13.23
C THR A 277 7.39 -11.38 -14.76
N GLN A 278 6.58 -10.52 -15.39
CA GLN A 278 6.53 -10.41 -16.85
C GLN A 278 7.35 -9.24 -17.39
N ILE A 279 7.44 -8.17 -16.60
CA ILE A 279 8.10 -6.92 -16.99
C ILE A 279 9.24 -6.66 -16.03
N ILE A 280 10.44 -6.44 -16.56
CA ILE A 280 11.62 -6.10 -15.78
C ILE A 280 12.10 -4.72 -16.22
N TYR A 281 12.15 -3.79 -15.27
CA TYR A 281 12.82 -2.51 -15.40
C TYR A 281 14.15 -2.59 -14.66
N SER A 282 15.25 -2.28 -15.34
CA SER A 282 16.57 -2.15 -14.71
C SER A 282 17.21 -0.84 -15.09
N LEU A 283 17.55 -0.04 -14.09
CA LEU A 283 18.39 1.14 -14.27
C LEU A 283 19.87 0.75 -14.31
N ARG A 284 20.73 1.75 -14.55
CA ARG A 284 22.18 1.57 -14.60
C ARG A 284 22.71 1.03 -13.27
N ASN A 285 23.54 -0.01 -13.36
CA ASN A 285 24.26 -0.57 -12.23
C ASN A 285 25.71 -0.90 -12.62
N GLU A 286 26.61 -0.91 -11.65
CA GLU A 286 28.04 -1.22 -11.87
C GLU A 286 28.38 -2.67 -11.53
N LYS A 287 27.56 -3.35 -10.70
CA LYS A 287 27.81 -4.71 -10.20
C LYS A 287 26.53 -5.54 -10.16
N GLY A 288 26.65 -6.86 -10.00
CA GLY A 288 25.50 -7.71 -9.72
C GLY A 288 24.66 -8.13 -10.94
N TYR A 289 25.24 -8.03 -12.15
CA TYR A 289 24.61 -8.49 -13.40
C TYR A 289 24.65 -10.01 -13.57
N LYS A 290 25.61 -10.69 -12.94
CA LYS A 290 25.71 -12.16 -13.00
C LYS A 290 24.50 -12.79 -12.32
N GLU A 291 24.20 -12.36 -11.11
CA GLU A 291 23.08 -12.84 -10.31
C GLU A 291 21.75 -12.42 -10.92
N LEU A 292 21.70 -11.25 -11.56
CA LEU A 292 20.53 -10.85 -12.36
C LEU A 292 20.27 -11.86 -13.48
N LYS A 293 21.32 -12.20 -14.23
CA LYS A 293 21.23 -13.14 -15.34
C LYS A 293 20.76 -14.51 -14.87
N GLU A 294 21.35 -15.00 -13.78
CA GLU A 294 21.03 -16.31 -13.22
C GLU A 294 19.61 -16.37 -12.65
N ARG A 295 19.20 -15.40 -11.82
CA ARG A 295 17.89 -15.43 -11.15
C ARG A 295 16.71 -15.09 -12.05
N LEU A 296 16.93 -14.32 -13.12
CA LEU A 296 15.88 -13.92 -14.07
C LEU A 296 16.00 -14.61 -15.43
N ASN A 297 16.88 -15.61 -15.55
CA ASN A 297 17.13 -16.37 -16.79
C ASN A 297 17.38 -15.46 -18.01
N LEU A 298 18.17 -14.40 -17.84
CA LEU A 298 18.44 -13.45 -18.90
C LEU A 298 19.37 -14.05 -19.97
N SER A 299 19.11 -13.71 -21.23
CA SER A 299 19.97 -14.10 -22.34
C SER A 299 21.30 -13.34 -22.31
N SER A 300 22.26 -13.78 -23.13
CA SER A 300 23.50 -13.02 -23.36
C SER A 300 23.23 -11.67 -24.03
N HIS A 301 22.17 -11.57 -24.84
CA HIS A 301 21.74 -10.31 -25.45
C HIS A 301 21.24 -9.32 -24.40
N ASP A 302 20.34 -9.77 -23.51
CA ASP A 302 19.85 -8.96 -22.38
C ASP A 302 21.00 -8.44 -21.52
N LEU A 303 21.98 -9.30 -21.22
CA LEU A 303 23.16 -8.93 -20.45
C LEU A 303 24.01 -7.84 -21.15
N ASN A 304 24.15 -7.91 -22.47
CA ASN A 304 24.88 -6.91 -23.23
C ASN A 304 24.17 -5.55 -23.21
N GLN A 305 22.85 -5.53 -23.36
CA GLN A 305 22.04 -4.31 -23.24
C GLN A 305 22.15 -3.70 -21.84
N LEU A 306 22.02 -4.51 -20.79
CA LEU A 306 22.18 -4.02 -19.41
C LEU A 306 23.55 -3.34 -19.18
N LYS A 307 24.63 -3.90 -19.74
CA LYS A 307 25.97 -3.31 -19.67
C LYS A 307 26.11 -2.03 -20.50
N SER A 308 25.24 -1.79 -21.48
CA SER A 308 25.30 -0.62 -22.36
C SER A 308 24.60 0.61 -21.81
N ILE A 309 23.83 0.50 -20.72
CA ILE A 309 23.10 1.64 -20.12
C ILE A 309 24.07 2.79 -19.78
N ARG A 310 23.77 4.00 -20.28
CA ARG A 310 24.48 5.25 -20.01
C ARG A 310 23.49 6.37 -19.71
N ASN A 311 23.56 6.92 -18.50
CA ASN A 311 22.80 8.11 -18.14
C ASN A 311 23.53 9.36 -18.63
N ASN A 312 22.78 10.41 -18.94
CA ASN A 312 23.30 11.76 -19.12
C ASN A 312 22.52 12.73 -18.23
N LEU A 313 23.08 13.11 -17.09
CA LEU A 313 22.40 14.00 -16.13
C LEU A 313 22.90 15.45 -16.21
N THR A 314 23.76 15.75 -17.20
CA THR A 314 24.36 17.07 -17.43
C THR A 314 24.01 17.59 -18.83
N GLY A 315 24.18 18.91 -19.03
CA GLY A 315 23.86 19.58 -20.29
C GLY A 315 22.36 19.84 -20.50
N ASP A 316 22.01 20.24 -21.73
CA ASP A 316 20.67 20.72 -22.07
C ASP A 316 19.60 19.61 -22.11
N ARG A 317 19.99 18.39 -22.50
CA ARG A 317 19.11 17.22 -22.55
C ARG A 317 19.53 16.18 -21.53
N LYS A 318 18.90 16.24 -20.37
CA LYS A 318 19.09 15.29 -19.27
C LYS A 318 18.20 14.08 -19.46
N TYR A 319 18.78 12.89 -19.40
CA TYR A 319 18.05 11.63 -19.48
C TYR A 319 18.67 10.53 -18.63
N THR A 320 17.81 9.61 -18.19
CA THR A 320 18.22 8.35 -17.59
C THR A 320 17.92 7.21 -18.56
N GLU A 321 18.89 6.34 -18.80
CA GLU A 321 18.66 5.13 -19.59
C GLU A 321 18.18 3.98 -18.69
N MET A 322 17.27 3.18 -19.23
CA MET A 322 16.71 2.02 -18.56
C MET A 322 16.58 0.85 -19.52
N PHE A 323 16.91 -0.33 -19.02
CA PHE A 323 16.57 -1.58 -19.67
C PHE A 323 15.14 -1.95 -19.33
N ILE A 324 14.35 -2.28 -20.36
CA ILE A 324 13.00 -2.82 -20.20
C ILE A 324 12.96 -4.16 -20.93
N LYS A 325 12.57 -5.21 -20.22
CA LYS A 325 12.27 -6.53 -20.79
C LYS A 325 10.81 -6.86 -20.57
N ILE A 326 10.11 -7.26 -21.63
CA ILE A 326 8.72 -7.69 -21.60
C ILE A 326 8.67 -9.08 -22.24
N GLY A 327 8.47 -10.12 -21.42
CA GLY A 327 8.57 -11.50 -21.88
C GLY A 327 9.94 -11.79 -22.48
N LYS A 328 10.00 -12.03 -23.80
CA LYS A 328 11.25 -12.35 -24.51
C LYS A 328 11.97 -11.12 -25.05
N GLU A 329 11.24 -10.05 -25.35
CA GLU A 329 11.76 -8.84 -25.97
C GLU A 329 12.41 -7.92 -24.93
N SER A 330 13.52 -7.29 -25.30
CA SER A 330 14.22 -6.35 -24.43
C SER A 330 14.91 -5.24 -25.22
N ASN A 331 14.91 -4.04 -24.64
CA ASN A 331 15.62 -2.90 -25.23
C ASN A 331 16.03 -1.86 -24.17
N ILE A 332 16.88 -0.93 -24.59
CA ILE A 332 17.27 0.25 -23.81
C ILE A 332 16.40 1.43 -24.23
N PHE A 333 15.82 2.10 -23.24
CA PHE A 333 14.96 3.26 -23.39
C PHE A 333 15.55 4.44 -22.63
N ARG A 334 15.24 5.66 -23.09
CA ARG A 334 15.60 6.90 -22.42
C ARG A 334 14.37 7.51 -21.78
N LEU A 335 14.49 7.86 -20.51
CA LEU A 335 13.53 8.71 -19.81
C LEU A 335 14.07 10.14 -19.79
N GLU A 336 13.42 11.00 -20.56
CA GLU A 336 13.57 12.46 -20.55
C GLU A 336 12.24 13.05 -20.10
N VAL A 337 12.27 14.04 -19.21
CA VAL A 337 11.05 14.67 -18.69
C VAL A 337 11.18 16.20 -18.65
N PRO A 338 10.05 16.93 -18.75
CA PRO A 338 10.01 18.37 -18.50
C PRO A 338 10.46 18.74 -17.07
N LYS A 339 10.82 20.01 -16.86
CA LYS A 339 11.30 20.52 -15.57
C LYS A 339 10.24 20.38 -14.46
N GLU A 340 8.97 20.54 -14.81
CA GLU A 340 7.79 20.36 -13.97
C GLU A 340 7.71 18.93 -13.44
N VAL A 341 7.84 17.97 -14.34
CA VAL A 341 7.81 16.54 -14.00
C VAL A 341 9.05 16.16 -13.20
N TYR A 342 10.21 16.73 -13.52
CA TYR A 342 11.43 16.54 -12.72
C TYR A 342 11.21 17.01 -11.28
N ALA A 343 10.75 18.25 -11.09
CA ALA A 343 10.48 18.84 -9.78
C ALA A 343 9.42 18.05 -8.98
N ALA A 344 8.37 17.57 -9.65
CA ALA A 344 7.33 16.73 -9.08
C ALA A 344 7.85 15.39 -8.53
N TYR A 345 8.95 14.87 -9.07
CA TYR A 345 9.52 13.56 -8.72
C TYR A 345 10.77 13.64 -7.86
N LEU A 346 11.20 14.84 -7.48
CA LEU A 346 12.22 15.02 -6.46
C LEU A 346 11.71 14.52 -5.12
N THR A 347 12.43 13.58 -4.52
CA THR A 347 12.05 12.93 -3.26
C THR A 347 12.78 13.53 -2.06
N ASP A 348 14.01 13.96 -2.23
CA ASP A 348 14.88 14.46 -1.16
C ASP A 348 15.70 15.69 -1.60
N GLY A 349 16.42 16.27 -0.64
CA GLY A 349 17.33 17.39 -0.86
C GLY A 349 16.66 18.77 -0.87
N LYS A 350 17.51 19.80 -0.94
CA LYS A 350 17.14 21.22 -0.80
C LYS A 350 16.04 21.67 -1.76
N GLU A 351 16.06 21.18 -3.00
CA GLU A 351 15.04 21.51 -3.99
C GLU A 351 13.68 20.92 -3.59
N SER A 352 13.65 19.67 -3.10
CA SER A 352 12.43 19.05 -2.62
C SER A 352 11.87 19.78 -1.39
N GLU A 353 12.74 20.12 -0.43
CA GLU A 353 12.39 20.92 0.76
C GLU A 353 11.80 22.28 0.38
N THR A 354 12.40 22.96 -0.62
CA THR A 354 11.90 24.26 -1.10
C THR A 354 10.51 24.15 -1.70
N ILE A 355 10.25 23.12 -2.53
CA ILE A 355 8.92 22.88 -3.10
C ILE A 355 7.90 22.61 -1.99
N MET A 356 8.27 21.81 -0.99
CA MET A 356 7.39 21.49 0.13
C MET A 356 7.06 22.70 1.00
N ALA A 357 8.02 23.60 1.23
CA ALA A 357 7.77 24.85 1.95
C ALA A 357 6.76 25.75 1.21
N ILE A 358 6.89 25.89 -0.12
CA ILE A 358 5.90 26.63 -0.93
C ILE A 358 4.53 25.91 -0.91
N TYR A 359 4.52 24.57 -0.92
CA TYR A 359 3.28 23.81 -0.78
C TYR A 359 2.59 24.06 0.56
N GLU A 360 3.32 24.19 1.66
CA GLU A 360 2.75 24.49 2.98
C GLU A 360 2.04 25.85 3.01
N GLU A 361 2.56 26.84 2.29
CA GLU A 361 1.95 28.17 2.16
C GLU A 361 0.73 28.18 1.23
N THR A 362 0.77 27.38 0.15
CA THR A 362 -0.19 27.48 -0.96
C THR A 362 -1.26 26.40 -0.94
N GLN A 363 -1.01 25.29 -0.25
CA GLN A 363 -1.79 24.05 -0.27
C GLN A 363 -2.09 23.54 -1.69
N ASN A 364 -1.25 23.89 -2.67
CA ASN A 364 -1.40 23.52 -4.07
C ASN A 364 -0.06 23.11 -4.67
N MET A 365 0.09 21.81 -4.96
CA MET A 365 1.37 21.25 -5.42
C MET A 365 1.75 21.73 -6.83
N GLU A 366 0.78 21.92 -7.72
CA GLU A 366 1.03 22.45 -9.06
C GLU A 366 1.57 23.88 -8.98
N LEU A 367 0.96 24.73 -8.15
CA LEU A 367 1.42 26.10 -7.94
C LEU A 367 2.82 26.13 -7.31
N ALA A 368 3.07 25.28 -6.30
CA ALA A 368 4.37 25.18 -5.66
C ALA A 368 5.50 24.80 -6.64
N ILE A 369 5.25 23.83 -7.54
CA ILE A 369 6.19 23.44 -8.60
C ILE A 369 6.42 24.59 -9.58
N ASN A 370 5.36 25.24 -10.04
CA ASN A 370 5.46 26.35 -10.99
C ASN A 370 6.27 27.54 -10.40
N GLU A 371 6.08 27.84 -9.13
CA GLU A 371 6.83 28.89 -8.44
C GLU A 371 8.30 28.50 -8.23
N PHE A 372 8.56 27.26 -7.82
CA PHE A 372 9.91 26.74 -7.71
C PHE A 372 10.67 26.84 -9.06
N ILE A 373 10.01 26.52 -10.16
CA ILE A 373 10.61 26.59 -11.50
C ILE A 373 10.95 28.03 -11.86
N LYS A 374 10.01 28.97 -11.72
CA LYS A 374 10.24 30.40 -12.02
C LYS A 374 11.42 31.00 -11.25
N ARG A 375 11.71 30.49 -10.05
CA ARG A 375 12.82 30.96 -9.20
C ARG A 375 14.18 30.39 -9.61
N ASN A 376 14.22 29.23 -10.27
CA ASN A 376 15.47 28.46 -10.49
C ASN A 376 15.81 28.19 -11.97
N TYR A 377 14.88 28.45 -12.88
CA TYR A 377 14.96 28.13 -14.31
C TYR A 377 14.36 29.22 -15.17
#